data_AF-A0A7Y5CYD2-F1
#
_entry.id   AF-A0A7Y5CYD2-F1
#
_cell.length_a   1.000
_cell.length_b   1.000
_cell.length_c   1.000
_cell.angle_alpha   90.00
_cell.angle_beta   90.00
_cell.angle_gamma   90.00
#
_symmetry.space_group_name_H-M   'P 1'
#
loop_
_entity.id
_entity.type
_entity.pdbx_description
1 polymer ?
#
loop_
_entity_poly.entity_id
_entity_poly.type
_entity_poly.pdbx_seq_one_letter_code
_entity_poly.pdbx_strand_id
1 'polypeptide(L)'
;MWRGKPVFIRNRTKDEIEAARKVDVATLPGGANSADDKRVKKDHENFLVLVGICTHLGCIPKGQSMNDAKGDFGGWFCPCHGSHYDTSGRIRKGPAPRDLEVPPYEFVSATKIKIG
;
A
#
# COMPACT_ATOMS: atom_id res chain seq x y z
N MET A 1 1.67 15.62 -1.90
CA MET A 1 1.08 15.79 -0.56
C MET A 1 -0.41 15.97 -0.70
N TRP A 2 -1.23 15.37 0.17
CA TRP A 2 -2.69 15.52 0.19
C TRP A 2 -3.14 15.73 1.64
N ARG A 3 -3.84 16.83 1.94
CA ARG A 3 -4.26 17.22 3.31
C ARG A 3 -3.11 17.14 4.34
N GLY A 4 -1.92 17.60 3.96
CA GLY A 4 -0.72 17.54 4.81
C GLY A 4 -0.09 16.15 4.97
N LYS A 5 -0.65 15.11 4.35
CA LYS A 5 -0.15 13.73 4.41
C LYS A 5 0.64 13.37 3.14
N PRO A 6 1.71 12.57 3.24
CA PRO A 6 2.34 11.95 2.08
C PRO A 6 1.37 10.98 1.39
N VAL A 7 1.45 10.89 0.08
CA VAL A 7 0.70 9.92 -0.72
C VAL A 7 1.69 9.18 -1.59
N PHE A 8 1.62 7.86 -1.57
CA PHE A 8 2.36 6.98 -2.47
C PHE A 8 1.46 6.60 -3.63
N ILE A 9 1.98 6.74 -4.84
CA ILE A 9 1.35 6.24 -6.07
C ILE A 9 2.34 5.26 -6.67
N ARG A 10 1.97 3.98 -6.71
CA ARG A 10 2.81 2.91 -7.24
C ARG A 10 2.16 2.34 -8.50
N ASN A 11 2.91 2.33 -9.60
CA ASN A 11 2.60 1.53 -10.77
C ASN A 11 3.24 0.15 -10.60
N ARG A 12 2.42 -0.86 -10.32
CA ARG A 12 2.83 -2.23 -9.97
C ARG A 12 3.05 -3.06 -11.22
N THR A 13 4.01 -3.98 -11.16
CA THR A 13 4.21 -4.97 -12.23
C THR A 13 3.12 -6.04 -12.19
N LYS A 14 2.97 -6.81 -13.28
CA LYS A 14 2.05 -7.95 -13.31
C LYS A 14 2.34 -8.96 -12.19
N ASP A 15 3.62 -9.28 -12.00
CA ASP A 15 4.07 -10.22 -10.96
C ASP A 15 3.71 -9.72 -9.55
N GLU A 16 3.85 -8.41 -9.29
CA GLU A 16 3.45 -7.83 -8.00
C GLU A 16 1.95 -7.95 -7.74
N ILE A 17 1.13 -7.72 -8.78
CA ILE A 17 -0.33 -7.83 -8.70
C ILE A 17 -0.75 -9.29 -8.47
N GLU A 18 -0.19 -10.21 -9.24
CA GLU A 18 -0.49 -11.64 -9.10
C GLU A 18 -0.07 -12.18 -7.73
N ALA A 19 1.11 -11.82 -7.26
CA ALA A 19 1.58 -12.18 -5.92
C ALA A 19 0.66 -11.60 -4.84
N ALA A 20 0.25 -10.33 -4.96
CA ALA A 20 -0.65 -9.70 -4.00
C ALA A 20 -2.02 -10.37 -3.92
N ARG A 21 -2.58 -10.79 -5.07
CA ARG A 21 -3.87 -11.50 -5.17
C ARG A 21 -3.84 -12.93 -4.62
N LYS A 22 -2.68 -13.59 -4.63
CA LYS A 22 -2.49 -14.95 -4.08
C LYS A 22 -2.37 -14.99 -2.56
N VAL A 23 -2.25 -13.84 -1.89
CA VAL A 23 -2.16 -13.79 -0.42
C VAL A 23 -3.49 -14.20 0.20
N ASP A 24 -3.45 -15.15 1.13
CA ASP A 24 -4.59 -15.50 1.96
C ASP A 24 -4.94 -14.35 2.91
N VAL A 25 -6.02 -13.64 2.58
CA VAL A 25 -6.48 -12.46 3.32
C VAL A 25 -6.99 -12.79 4.73
N ALA A 26 -7.37 -14.04 5.01
CA ALA A 26 -7.81 -14.45 6.34
C ALA A 26 -6.65 -14.40 7.37
N THR A 27 -5.41 -14.45 6.89
CA THR A 27 -4.21 -14.34 7.74
C THR A 27 -3.81 -12.90 8.06
N LEU A 28 -4.44 -11.92 7.41
CA LEU A 28 -4.08 -10.51 7.54
C LEU A 28 -4.95 -9.80 8.60
N PRO A 29 -4.42 -8.81 9.34
CA PRO A 29 -5.21 -8.05 10.31
C PRO A 29 -6.48 -7.39 9.76
N GLY A 30 -6.47 -6.97 8.49
CA GLY A 30 -7.65 -6.38 7.84
C GLY A 30 -8.62 -7.40 7.22
N GLY A 31 -8.30 -8.70 7.27
CA GLY A 31 -9.16 -9.77 6.76
C GLY A 31 -9.57 -9.57 5.30
N ALA A 32 -10.84 -9.85 5.00
CA ALA A 32 -11.41 -9.70 3.67
C ALA A 32 -11.38 -8.26 3.10
N ASN A 33 -11.14 -7.23 3.93
CA ASN A 33 -10.97 -5.84 3.45
C ASN A 33 -9.56 -5.58 2.90
N SER A 34 -8.61 -6.48 3.20
CA SER A 34 -7.25 -6.46 2.67
C SER A 34 -7.11 -7.19 1.32
N ALA A 35 -8.22 -7.59 0.69
CA ALA A 35 -8.19 -8.14 -0.66
C ALA A 35 -7.67 -7.11 -1.67
N ASP A 36 -6.80 -7.51 -2.59
CA ASP A 36 -6.08 -6.57 -3.46
C ASP A 36 -7.02 -5.77 -4.36
N ASP A 37 -8.05 -6.42 -4.89
CA ASP A 37 -9.11 -5.83 -5.73
C ASP A 37 -9.92 -4.74 -5.01
N LYS A 38 -10.03 -4.81 -3.68
CA LYS A 38 -10.68 -3.77 -2.87
C LYS A 38 -9.80 -2.55 -2.61
N ARG A 39 -8.50 -2.64 -2.90
CA ARG A 39 -7.49 -1.61 -2.60
C ARG A 39 -7.09 -0.79 -3.82
N VAL A 40 -7.55 -1.19 -5.01
CA VAL A 40 -7.29 -0.51 -6.28
C VAL A 40 -8.61 -0.18 -7.01
N LYS A 41 -8.52 0.47 -8.16
CA LYS A 41 -9.68 0.73 -9.02
C LYS A 41 -9.73 -0.28 -10.16
N LYS A 42 -10.94 -0.71 -10.48
CA LYS A 42 -11.23 -1.54 -11.65
C LYS A 42 -10.65 -0.88 -12.92
N ASP A 43 -10.10 -1.71 -13.80
CA ASP A 43 -9.46 -1.32 -15.06
C ASP A 43 -8.16 -0.50 -14.89
N HIS A 44 -7.70 -0.30 -13.64
CA HIS A 44 -6.47 0.41 -13.27
C HIS A 44 -5.75 -0.32 -12.13
N GLU A 45 -5.80 -1.64 -12.11
CA GLU A 45 -5.33 -2.47 -10.99
C GLU A 45 -3.82 -2.38 -10.78
N ASN A 46 -3.07 -1.95 -11.78
CA ASN A 46 -1.64 -1.66 -11.64
C ASN A 46 -1.37 -0.43 -10.76
N PHE A 47 -2.30 0.51 -10.64
CA PHE A 47 -2.12 1.70 -9.83
C PHE A 47 -2.65 1.54 -8.41
N LEU A 48 -1.72 1.51 -7.46
CA LEU A 48 -2.02 1.53 -6.04
C LEU A 48 -1.75 2.93 -5.47
N VAL A 49 -2.76 3.49 -4.80
CA VAL A 49 -2.69 4.80 -4.15
C VAL A 49 -2.82 4.61 -2.64
N LEU A 50 -1.85 5.07 -1.87
CA LEU A 50 -1.80 4.90 -0.42
C LEU A 50 -1.46 6.21 0.29
N VAL A 51 -2.03 6.43 1.46
CA VAL A 51 -1.53 7.41 2.42
C VAL A 51 -0.23 6.85 3.02
N GLY A 52 0.86 7.58 2.84
CA GLY A 52 2.21 7.17 3.22
C GLY A 52 2.53 7.30 4.70
N ILE A 53 1.56 7.02 5.58
CA ILE A 53 1.67 7.16 7.03
C ILE A 53 1.51 5.78 7.64
N CYS A 54 2.56 5.30 8.32
CA CYS A 54 2.53 4.04 9.05
C CYS A 54 1.41 4.07 10.10
N THR A 55 0.57 3.04 10.11
CA THR A 55 -0.60 2.97 11.00
C THR A 55 -0.27 2.66 12.45
N HIS A 56 1.00 2.37 12.77
CA HIS A 56 1.48 2.25 14.14
C HIS A 56 1.48 3.61 14.84
N LEU A 57 2.49 4.45 14.56
CA LEU A 57 2.70 5.76 15.22
C LEU A 57 3.05 6.89 14.24
N GLY A 58 2.67 6.75 12.97
CA GLY A 58 2.66 7.87 12.04
C GLY A 58 3.96 8.18 11.28
N CYS A 59 5.02 7.39 11.44
CA CYS A 59 6.23 7.50 10.60
C CYS A 59 5.92 7.31 9.10
N ILE A 60 6.79 7.81 8.21
CA ILE A 60 6.71 7.55 6.76
C ILE A 60 7.48 6.25 6.46
N PRO A 61 6.82 5.17 5.99
CA PRO A 61 7.52 3.95 5.57
C PRO A 61 8.43 4.20 4.36
N LYS A 62 9.58 3.52 4.31
CA LYS A 62 10.51 3.52 3.16
C LYS A 62 10.06 2.53 2.08
N GLY A 63 10.48 2.75 0.84
CA GLY A 63 10.17 1.87 -0.31
C GLY A 63 9.91 2.62 -1.62
N GLN A 64 10.08 3.94 -1.62
CA GLN A 64 9.82 4.83 -2.75
C GLN A 64 11.06 4.94 -3.66
N SER A 65 12.25 4.93 -3.07
CA SER A 65 13.50 4.91 -3.80
C SER A 65 13.92 3.48 -4.16
N MET A 66 14.71 3.34 -5.22
CA MET A 66 15.28 2.04 -5.64
C MET A 66 16.18 1.43 -4.57
N ASN A 67 16.83 2.28 -3.76
CA ASN A 67 17.77 1.87 -2.71
C ASN A 67 17.13 1.77 -1.33
N ASP A 68 15.81 2.02 -1.22
CA ASP A 68 15.12 1.90 0.06
C ASP A 68 14.95 0.43 0.45
N ALA A 69 15.05 0.16 1.76
CA ALA A 69 14.60 -1.10 2.31
C ALA A 69 13.10 -1.28 2.07
N LYS A 70 12.71 -2.42 1.48
CA LYS A 70 11.31 -2.79 1.17
C LYS A 70 10.75 -3.88 2.09
N GLY A 71 11.46 -4.17 3.18
CA GLY A 71 11.10 -5.19 4.15
C GLY A 71 11.11 -6.59 3.53
N ASP A 72 10.38 -7.50 4.16
CA ASP A 72 10.45 -8.93 3.85
C ASP A 72 9.47 -9.29 2.71
N PHE A 73 8.61 -8.34 2.35
CA PHE A 73 7.46 -8.53 1.46
C PHE A 73 7.49 -7.60 0.23
N GLY A 74 8.62 -6.93 -0.03
CA GLY A 74 8.87 -6.18 -1.26
C GLY A 74 8.06 -4.88 -1.43
N GLY A 75 7.26 -4.48 -0.45
CA GLY A 75 6.48 -3.25 -0.47
C GLY A 75 7.20 -2.12 0.26
N TRP A 76 6.80 -1.89 1.51
CA TRP A 76 7.31 -0.81 2.33
C TRP A 76 7.81 -1.29 3.69
N PHE A 77 8.86 -0.65 4.20
CA PHE A 77 9.41 -0.91 5.52
C PHE A 77 9.41 0.33 6.38
N CYS A 78 8.78 0.25 7.56
CA CYS A 78 8.81 1.31 8.56
C CYS A 78 9.92 1.02 9.59
N PRO A 79 11.06 1.72 9.53
CA PRO A 79 12.22 1.43 10.39
C PRO A 79 12.00 1.81 11.86
N CYS A 80 10.98 2.62 12.17
CA CYS A 80 10.74 3.09 13.54
C CYS A 80 10.53 1.93 14.52
N HIS A 81 9.76 0.91 14.14
CA HIS A 81 9.45 -0.25 14.99
C HIS A 81 9.35 -1.56 14.19
N GLY A 82 9.91 -1.59 12.97
CA GLY A 82 9.97 -2.80 12.15
C GLY A 82 8.62 -3.27 11.60
N SER A 83 7.76 -2.37 11.10
CA SER A 83 6.55 -2.79 10.37
C SER A 83 6.86 -3.03 8.90
N HIS A 84 6.47 -4.20 8.37
CA HIS A 84 6.69 -4.59 6.98
C HIS A 84 5.33 -4.65 6.26
N TYR A 85 5.22 -3.92 5.16
CA TYR A 85 4.05 -3.90 4.31
C TYR A 85 4.37 -4.56 2.96
N ASP A 86 3.43 -5.31 2.40
CA ASP A 86 3.59 -5.90 1.07
C ASP A 86 3.31 -4.91 -0.07
N THR A 87 3.38 -5.39 -1.32
CA THR A 87 3.17 -4.59 -2.55
C THR A 87 1.74 -4.06 -2.73
N SER A 88 0.80 -4.49 -1.88
CA SER A 88 -0.56 -3.93 -1.78
C SER A 88 -0.69 -2.96 -0.58
N GLY A 89 0.40 -2.69 0.14
CA GLY A 89 0.42 -1.82 1.32
C GLY A 89 -0.20 -2.45 2.56
N ARG A 90 -0.30 -3.79 2.59
CA ARG A 90 -0.93 -4.52 3.69
C ARG A 90 0.07 -4.88 4.74
N ILE A 91 -0.29 -4.74 6.02
CA ILE A 91 0.63 -5.08 7.11
C ILE A 91 0.84 -6.60 7.17
N ARG A 92 2.11 -7.03 7.20
CA ARG A 92 2.49 -8.45 7.21
C ARG A 92 3.26 -8.86 8.46
N LYS A 93 3.98 -7.90 9.07
CA LYS A 93 4.84 -8.14 10.22
C LYS A 93 5.06 -6.83 10.98
N GLY A 94 5.17 -6.93 12.31
CA GLY A 94 5.45 -5.79 13.20
C GLY A 94 4.20 -5.22 13.86
N PRO A 95 4.34 -4.12 14.62
CA PRO A 95 3.31 -3.66 15.55
C PRO A 95 2.20 -2.80 14.91
N ALA A 96 2.27 -2.48 13.62
CA ALA A 96 1.22 -1.74 12.96
C ALA A 96 -0.10 -2.55 12.98
N PRO A 97 -1.22 -1.98 13.43
CA PRO A 97 -2.45 -2.75 13.62
C PRO A 97 -3.26 -2.93 12.33
N ARG A 98 -2.95 -2.17 11.27
CA ARG A 98 -3.77 -2.06 10.05
C ARG A 98 -2.91 -1.81 8.82
N ASP A 99 -3.47 -2.09 7.65
CA ASP A 99 -2.87 -1.76 6.35
C ASP A 99 -2.70 -0.25 6.18
N LEU A 100 -1.81 0.15 5.27
CA LEU A 100 -1.75 1.53 4.79
C LEU A 100 -3.10 1.92 4.17
N GLU A 101 -3.55 3.12 4.50
CA GLU A 101 -4.86 3.64 4.10
C GLU A 101 -4.88 3.92 2.59
N VAL A 102 -5.94 3.47 1.91
CA VAL A 102 -6.24 3.89 0.54
C VAL A 102 -7.10 5.16 0.65
N PRO A 103 -6.63 6.34 0.20
CA PRO A 103 -7.44 7.56 0.27
C PRO A 103 -8.62 7.46 -0.70
N PRO A 104 -9.68 8.28 -0.57
CA PRO A 104 -10.65 8.42 -1.65
C PRO A 104 -9.97 8.96 -2.91
N TYR A 105 -10.12 8.25 -4.03
CA TYR A 105 -9.61 8.71 -5.32
C TYR A 105 -10.44 8.16 -6.48
N GLU A 106 -10.30 8.81 -7.63
CA GLU A 106 -10.91 8.42 -8.91
C GLU A 106 -9.95 8.72 -10.07
N PHE A 107 -10.05 7.94 -11.14
CA PHE A 107 -9.43 8.26 -12.42
C PHE A 107 -10.39 9.17 -13.20
N VAL A 108 -9.96 10.40 -13.49
CA VAL A 108 -10.72 11.35 -14.31
C VAL A 108 -10.33 11.25 -15.79
N SER A 109 -9.21 10.58 -16.08
CA SER A 109 -8.80 10.12 -17.41
C SER A 109 -7.79 8.97 -17.25
N ALA A 110 -7.35 8.38 -18.36
CA ALA A 110 -6.34 7.31 -18.36
C ALA A 110 -5.00 7.69 -17.69
N THR A 111 -4.70 8.98 -17.58
CA THR A 111 -3.41 9.48 -17.05
C THR A 111 -3.57 10.45 -15.87
N LYS A 112 -4.79 10.68 -15.40
CA LYS A 112 -5.08 11.69 -14.37
C LYS A 112 -5.90 11.11 -13.23
N ILE A 113 -5.34 11.19 -12.03
CA ILE A 113 -5.97 10.78 -10.78
C ILE A 113 -6.37 12.03 -10.00
N LYS A 114 -7.60 12.03 -9.47
CA LYS A 114 -8.07 12.99 -8.46
C LYS A 114 -8.17 12.30 -7.11
N ILE A 115 -7.62 12.91 -6.06
CA ILE A 115 -7.58 12.37 -4.70
C ILE A 115 -8.38 13.31 -3.79
N GLY A 116 -9.44 12.80 -3.18
CA GLY A 116 -10.44 13.57 -2.44
C GLY A 116 -11.56 14.14 -3.29
#